data_AF-A0A956UDG9-F1
#
_entry.id   AF-A0A956UDG9-F1
#
_cell.length_a   1.000
_cell.length_b   1.000
_cell.length_c   1.000
_cell.angle_alpha   90.00
_cell.angle_beta   90.00
_cell.angle_gamma   90.00
#
_symmetry.space_group_name_H-M   'P 1'
#
loop_
_entity.id
_entity.type
_entity.pdbx_description
1 polymer ?
#
loop_
_entity_poly.entity_id
_entity_poly.type
_entity_poly.pdbx_seq_one_letter_code
_entity_poly.pdbx_strand_id
1 'polypeptide(L)'
;VPKENLSNIKIGAIGEATAAILQEHSIAVDFSPDKFVAENFIEQFPGSDNMRGLKILWPRTNVGRTLIADEFTASGARVDTIEAYRTELPDNKAALATRLFDLCNEKNLDLVTFASSQTVKNFHQLLKLGLVNYARARGYIVNPESEALEASASNLLNGIAIATIGPVTAKTARQYYKAVQIEADTHTMDGLLKAIECYYSS
;
A
#
# COMPACT_ATOMS: atom_id res chain seq x y z
N VAL A 1 18.63 -12.31 -13.85
CA VAL A 1 19.28 -13.58 -13.45
C VAL A 1 18.61 -14.70 -14.24
N PRO A 2 19.34 -15.53 -15.01
CA PRO A 2 18.75 -16.66 -15.73
C PRO A 2 18.03 -17.61 -14.75
N LYS A 3 16.86 -18.17 -15.12
CA LYS A 3 16.09 -19.10 -14.27
C LYS A 3 16.93 -20.29 -13.79
N GLU A 4 17.88 -20.72 -14.62
CA GLU A 4 18.82 -21.82 -14.36
C GLU A 4 19.66 -21.61 -13.09
N ASN A 5 19.91 -20.35 -12.70
CA ASN A 5 20.67 -20.02 -11.50
C ASN A 5 19.87 -20.14 -10.19
N LEU A 6 18.55 -20.40 -10.26
CA LEU A 6 17.69 -20.57 -9.09
C LEU A 6 17.42 -22.05 -8.77
N SER A 7 17.92 -23.00 -9.56
CA SER A 7 17.56 -24.44 -9.45
C SER A 7 17.92 -25.08 -8.11
N ASN A 8 18.87 -24.51 -7.38
CA ASN A 8 19.33 -25.00 -6.06
C ASN A 8 18.87 -24.12 -4.89
N ILE A 9 17.93 -23.21 -5.11
CA ILE A 9 17.43 -22.27 -4.11
C ILE A 9 15.98 -22.63 -3.78
N LYS A 10 15.65 -22.64 -2.49
CA LYS A 10 14.28 -22.80 -2.00
C LYS A 10 13.55 -21.46 -2.00
N ILE A 11 12.33 -21.42 -2.53
CA ILE A 11 11.58 -20.18 -2.74
C ILE A 11 10.31 -20.21 -1.88
N GLY A 12 10.19 -19.21 -1.00
CA GLY A 12 8.99 -18.96 -0.22
C GLY A 12 8.20 -17.77 -0.78
N ALA A 13 6.87 -17.85 -0.77
CA ALA A 13 5.97 -16.75 -1.10
C ALA A 13 4.94 -16.55 0.02
N ILE A 14 4.68 -15.30 0.42
CA ILE A 14 3.69 -15.04 1.50
C ILE A 14 2.25 -15.21 1.02
N GLY A 15 1.94 -14.80 -0.21
CA GLY A 15 0.56 -14.72 -0.70
C GLY A 15 0.35 -15.44 -2.02
N GLU A 16 -0.87 -15.93 -2.24
CA GLU A 16 -1.28 -16.67 -3.45
C GLU A 16 -0.98 -15.91 -4.74
N ALA A 17 -1.27 -14.60 -4.80
CA ALA A 17 -0.99 -13.80 -6.00
C ALA A 17 0.51 -13.80 -6.36
N THR A 18 1.38 -13.71 -5.35
CA THR A 18 2.84 -13.79 -5.57
C THR A 18 3.24 -15.19 -6.03
N ALA A 19 2.68 -16.23 -5.42
CA ALA A 19 2.95 -17.62 -5.81
C ALA A 19 2.50 -17.91 -7.24
N ALA A 20 1.33 -17.42 -7.65
CA ALA A 20 0.80 -17.57 -9.01
C ALA A 20 1.72 -16.89 -10.05
N ILE A 21 2.16 -15.66 -9.80
CA ILE A 21 3.10 -14.95 -10.69
C ILE A 21 4.43 -15.72 -10.81
N LEU A 22 4.96 -16.26 -9.70
CA LEU A 22 6.18 -17.07 -9.75
C LEU A 22 5.98 -18.32 -10.62
N GLN A 23 4.84 -19.00 -10.49
CA GLN A 23 4.50 -20.17 -11.29
C GLN A 23 4.32 -19.86 -12.78
N GLU A 24 3.70 -18.72 -13.14
CA GLU A 24 3.62 -18.23 -14.53
C GLU A 24 5.02 -18.02 -15.12
N HIS A 25 5.96 -17.56 -14.29
CA HIS A 25 7.37 -17.49 -14.63
C HIS A 25 8.11 -18.83 -14.45
N SER A 26 7.43 -19.97 -14.35
CA SER A 26 8.03 -21.31 -14.20
C SER A 26 9.01 -21.42 -13.03
N ILE A 27 8.80 -20.62 -11.99
CA ILE A 27 9.58 -20.64 -10.75
C ILE A 27 8.77 -21.44 -9.73
N ALA A 28 9.33 -22.54 -9.26
CA ALA A 28 8.68 -23.37 -8.24
C ALA A 28 8.66 -22.64 -6.90
N VAL A 29 7.51 -22.66 -6.23
CA VAL A 29 7.35 -22.18 -4.85
C VAL A 29 7.39 -23.38 -3.94
N ASP A 30 8.41 -23.46 -3.08
CA ASP A 30 8.61 -24.56 -2.14
C ASP A 30 7.81 -24.37 -0.84
N PHE A 31 7.44 -23.14 -0.51
CA PHE A 31 6.71 -22.81 0.71
C PHE A 31 5.77 -21.62 0.53
N SER A 32 4.54 -21.77 1.02
CA SER A 32 3.57 -20.69 1.21
C SER A 32 2.74 -21.00 2.46
N PRO A 33 2.46 -20.02 3.32
CA PRO A 33 1.65 -20.24 4.52
C PRO A 33 0.18 -20.41 4.18
N ASP A 34 -0.58 -21.03 5.09
CA ASP A 34 -2.05 -21.15 4.97
C ASP A 34 -2.76 -19.81 5.15
N LYS A 35 -2.16 -18.89 5.92
CA LYS A 35 -2.67 -17.53 6.13
C LYS A 35 -1.65 -16.51 5.68
N PHE A 36 -2.08 -15.55 4.87
CA PHE A 36 -1.23 -14.52 4.24
C PHE A 36 -0.86 -13.37 5.20
N VAL A 37 -0.42 -13.70 6.41
CA VAL A 37 0.05 -12.75 7.43
C VAL A 37 1.45 -13.12 7.90
N ALA A 38 2.24 -12.12 8.26
CA ALA A 38 3.66 -12.28 8.58
C ALA A 38 3.88 -13.25 9.76
N GLU A 39 3.02 -13.15 10.78
CA GLU A 39 3.06 -13.97 11.98
C GLU A 39 2.89 -15.46 11.65
N ASN A 40 1.93 -15.81 10.77
CA ASN A 40 1.69 -17.18 10.35
C ASN A 40 2.81 -17.69 9.42
N PHE A 41 3.34 -16.82 8.55
CA PHE A 41 4.50 -17.14 7.73
C PHE A 41 5.70 -17.56 8.58
N ILE A 42 5.97 -16.85 9.68
CA ILE A 42 7.06 -17.18 10.60
C ILE A 42 6.82 -18.53 11.28
N GLU A 43 5.61 -18.73 11.83
CA GLU A 43 5.24 -19.94 12.56
C GLU A 43 5.37 -21.19 11.68
N GLN A 44 4.87 -21.14 10.45
CA GLN A 44 4.85 -22.29 9.54
C GLN A 44 6.15 -22.47 8.75
N PHE A 45 7.10 -21.53 8.83
CA PHE A 45 8.33 -21.62 8.04
C PHE A 45 9.12 -22.89 8.39
N PRO A 46 9.59 -23.68 7.41
CA PRO A 46 10.34 -24.90 7.69
C PRO A 46 11.61 -24.61 8.50
N GLY A 47 11.65 -25.15 9.72
CA GLY A 47 12.78 -24.95 10.64
C GLY A 47 12.73 -23.65 11.45
N SER A 48 11.55 -23.00 11.56
CA SER A 48 11.33 -21.75 12.30
C SER A 48 11.90 -21.76 13.74
N ASP A 49 11.88 -22.92 14.41
CA ASP A 49 12.44 -23.10 15.76
C ASP A 49 13.98 -23.05 15.84
N ASN A 50 14.68 -23.27 14.73
CA ASN A 50 16.14 -23.20 14.65
C ASN A 50 16.63 -22.93 13.23
N MET A 51 16.94 -21.68 12.97
CA MET A 51 17.28 -21.18 11.64
C MET A 51 18.80 -21.07 11.40
N ARG A 52 19.61 -21.63 12.32
CA ARG A 52 21.07 -21.55 12.27
C ARG A 52 21.64 -22.12 10.97
N GLY A 53 22.53 -21.34 10.36
CA GLY A 53 23.22 -21.74 9.12
C GLY A 53 22.42 -21.48 7.85
N LEU A 54 21.14 -21.11 7.95
CA LEU A 54 20.36 -20.69 6.80
C LEU A 54 20.80 -19.30 6.33
N LYS A 55 20.85 -19.14 5.01
CA LYS A 55 21.05 -17.87 4.32
C LYS A 55 19.78 -17.56 3.56
N ILE A 56 19.10 -16.51 3.96
CA ILE A 56 17.79 -16.14 3.40
C ILE A 56 17.94 -14.80 2.71
N LEU A 57 17.59 -14.75 1.43
CA LEU A 57 17.42 -13.51 0.71
C LEU A 57 15.97 -13.06 0.84
N TRP A 58 15.75 -11.82 1.28
CA TRP A 58 14.41 -11.25 1.46
C TRP A 58 14.19 -10.01 0.58
N PRO A 59 13.75 -10.19 -0.68
CA PRO A 59 13.37 -9.09 -1.55
C PRO A 59 12.07 -8.45 -1.04
N ARG A 60 12.09 -7.12 -0.84
CA ARG A 60 10.92 -6.38 -0.36
C ARG A 60 10.88 -4.97 -0.94
N THR A 61 9.77 -4.28 -0.72
CA THR A 61 9.69 -2.83 -0.91
C THR A 61 10.33 -2.08 0.27
N ASN A 62 10.74 -0.83 0.02
CA ASN A 62 11.16 0.13 1.06
C ASN A 62 10.09 0.35 2.15
N VAL A 63 8.82 0.04 1.87
CA VAL A 63 7.71 0.16 2.82
C VAL A 63 7.26 -1.22 3.29
N GLY A 64 7.11 -1.45 4.59
CA GLY A 64 6.55 -2.71 5.11
C GLY A 64 7.10 -3.11 6.48
N ARG A 65 6.53 -4.16 7.07
CA ARG A 65 7.00 -4.70 8.36
C ARG A 65 8.34 -5.41 8.21
N THR A 66 9.24 -5.25 9.18
CA THR A 66 10.53 -5.96 9.28
C THR A 66 10.42 -7.31 10.01
N LEU A 67 9.27 -7.57 10.64
CA LEU A 67 9.02 -8.71 11.54
C LEU A 67 9.63 -10.04 11.07
N ILE A 68 9.40 -10.47 9.82
CA ILE A 68 9.92 -11.75 9.31
C ILE A 68 11.46 -11.78 9.32
N ALA A 69 12.09 -10.70 8.87
CA ALA A 69 13.55 -10.62 8.84
C ALA A 69 14.12 -10.57 10.25
N ASP A 70 13.47 -9.85 11.15
CA ASP A 70 13.88 -9.70 12.55
C ASP A 70 13.79 -11.05 13.28
N GLU A 71 12.65 -11.75 13.18
CA GLU A 71 12.41 -13.05 13.82
C GLU A 71 13.34 -14.15 13.29
N PHE A 72 13.52 -14.26 11.97
CA PHE A 72 14.43 -15.26 11.42
C PHE A 72 15.89 -15.01 11.79
N THR A 73 16.29 -13.73 11.88
CA THR A 73 17.62 -13.37 12.39
C THR A 73 17.77 -13.73 13.86
N ALA A 74 16.75 -13.48 14.68
CA ALA A 74 16.73 -13.87 16.09
C ALA A 74 16.80 -15.40 16.27
N SER A 75 16.17 -16.18 15.39
CA SER A 75 16.27 -17.65 15.34
C SER A 75 17.58 -18.17 14.73
N GLY A 76 18.51 -17.30 14.34
CA GLY A 76 19.89 -17.64 13.94
C GLY A 76 20.16 -17.74 12.44
N ALA A 77 19.21 -17.37 11.57
CA ALA A 77 19.51 -17.23 10.14
C ALA A 77 20.36 -15.98 9.87
N ARG A 78 21.09 -16.01 8.76
CA ARG A 78 21.55 -14.79 8.10
C ARG A 78 20.49 -14.36 7.09
N VAL A 79 19.84 -13.23 7.36
CA VAL A 79 18.83 -12.65 6.46
C VAL A 79 19.42 -11.44 5.74
N ASP A 80 19.64 -11.56 4.44
CA ASP A 80 20.04 -10.45 3.57
C ASP A 80 18.77 -9.83 2.98
N THR A 81 18.41 -8.62 3.41
CA THR A 81 17.23 -7.90 2.91
C THR A 81 17.62 -6.99 1.74
N ILE A 82 16.89 -7.07 0.62
CA ILE A 82 17.11 -6.20 -0.55
C ILE A 82 15.83 -5.43 -0.88
N GLU A 83 15.97 -4.12 -1.04
CA GLU A 83 14.91 -3.28 -1.59
C GLU A 83 14.79 -3.52 -3.10
N ALA A 84 13.88 -4.42 -3.50
CA ALA A 84 13.67 -4.79 -4.89
C ALA A 84 12.93 -3.71 -5.68
N TYR A 85 12.08 -2.93 -5.01
CA TYR A 85 11.36 -1.79 -5.59
C TYR A 85 11.00 -0.77 -4.50
N ARG A 86 10.67 0.45 -4.92
CA ARG A 86 10.29 1.52 -4.00
C ARG A 86 8.87 1.99 -4.25
N THR A 87 8.14 2.21 -3.16
CA THR A 87 6.88 2.93 -3.19
C THR A 87 7.13 4.38 -2.82
N GLU A 88 7.04 5.27 -3.81
CA GLU A 88 7.27 6.71 -3.66
C GLU A 88 6.16 7.49 -4.39
N LEU A 89 6.14 8.81 -4.19
CA LEU A 89 5.31 9.69 -5.01
C LEU A 89 5.88 9.74 -6.44
N PRO A 90 5.04 9.86 -7.47
CA PRO A 90 5.50 9.99 -8.85
C PRO A 90 6.46 11.17 -9.06
N ASP A 91 7.35 11.08 -10.05
CA ASP A 91 8.31 12.15 -10.37
C ASP A 91 7.62 13.48 -10.68
N ASN A 92 6.48 13.42 -11.38
CA ASN A 92 5.64 14.56 -11.71
C ASN A 92 4.69 15.00 -10.57
N LYS A 93 5.00 14.66 -9.31
CA LYS A 93 4.19 14.98 -8.11
C LYS A 93 3.73 16.43 -8.02
N ALA A 94 4.55 17.40 -8.42
CA ALA A 94 4.19 18.82 -8.33
C ALA A 94 3.00 19.15 -9.25
N ALA A 95 3.05 18.69 -10.51
CA ALA A 95 1.97 18.89 -11.47
C ALA A 95 0.70 18.10 -11.08
N LEU A 96 0.88 16.86 -10.60
CA LEU A 96 -0.24 16.05 -10.11
C LEU A 96 -0.92 16.66 -8.88
N ALA A 97 -0.13 17.20 -7.94
CA ALA A 97 -0.64 17.82 -6.73
C ALA A 97 -1.49 19.06 -7.04
N THR A 98 -1.04 19.93 -7.95
CA THR A 98 -1.82 21.08 -8.41
C THR A 98 -3.13 20.62 -9.06
N ARG A 99 -3.05 19.70 -10.04
CA ARG A 99 -4.23 19.19 -10.74
C ARG A 99 -5.24 18.53 -9.77
N LEU A 100 -4.74 17.75 -8.82
CA LEU A 100 -5.58 17.07 -7.84
C LEU A 100 -6.27 18.07 -6.91
N PHE A 101 -5.54 19.08 -6.45
CA PHE A 101 -6.12 20.17 -5.66
C PHE A 101 -7.23 20.87 -6.43
N ASP A 102 -7.00 21.23 -7.70
CA ASP A 102 -8.00 21.93 -8.52
C ASP A 102 -9.27 21.08 -8.67
N LEU A 103 -9.14 19.79 -9.02
CA LEU A 103 -10.28 18.86 -9.14
C LEU A 103 -11.13 18.79 -7.85
N CYS A 104 -10.48 18.72 -6.68
CA CYS A 104 -11.18 18.64 -5.40
C CYS A 104 -11.77 20.00 -4.96
N ASN A 105 -11.07 21.10 -5.24
CA ASN A 105 -11.48 22.45 -4.85
C ASN A 105 -12.64 22.95 -5.71
N GLU A 106 -12.63 22.67 -7.01
CA GLU A 106 -13.71 22.99 -7.95
C GLU A 106 -14.94 22.08 -7.78
N LYS A 107 -14.85 21.06 -6.90
CA LYS A 107 -15.93 20.07 -6.67
C LYS A 107 -16.33 19.32 -7.94
N ASN A 108 -15.35 19.06 -8.81
CA ASN A 108 -15.51 18.34 -10.08
C ASN A 108 -15.33 16.81 -9.92
N LEU A 109 -15.53 16.27 -8.72
CA LEU A 109 -15.37 14.85 -8.41
C LEU A 109 -16.54 14.37 -7.57
N ASP A 110 -17.22 13.33 -8.04
CA ASP A 110 -18.27 12.65 -7.28
C ASP A 110 -17.70 11.57 -6.35
N LEU A 111 -16.60 10.93 -6.76
CA LEU A 111 -16.04 9.75 -6.11
C LEU A 111 -14.50 9.72 -6.20
N VAL A 112 -13.86 9.27 -5.13
CA VAL A 112 -12.45 8.83 -5.11
C VAL A 112 -12.37 7.37 -4.66
N THR A 113 -11.60 6.55 -5.38
CA THR A 113 -11.45 5.12 -5.10
C THR A 113 -10.03 4.78 -4.64
N PHE A 114 -9.88 3.96 -3.60
CA PHE A 114 -8.60 3.48 -3.11
C PHE A 114 -8.50 1.95 -3.09
N ALA A 115 -7.50 1.42 -3.80
CA ALA A 115 -7.20 -0.01 -3.84
C ALA A 115 -6.12 -0.43 -2.82
N SER A 116 -5.48 0.52 -2.12
CA SER A 116 -4.52 0.19 -1.05
C SER A 116 -4.35 1.31 -0.04
N SER A 117 -3.95 0.97 1.19
CA SER A 117 -3.54 1.93 2.21
C SER A 117 -2.45 2.89 1.74
N GLN A 118 -1.53 2.44 0.88
CA GLN A 118 -0.45 3.30 0.40
C GLN A 118 -0.95 4.33 -0.62
N THR A 119 -1.93 3.97 -1.45
CA THR A 119 -2.60 4.95 -2.33
C THR A 119 -3.31 6.05 -1.54
N VAL A 120 -3.95 5.71 -0.41
CA VAL A 120 -4.55 6.71 0.50
C VAL A 120 -3.49 7.70 1.01
N LYS A 121 -2.38 7.17 1.56
CA LYS A 121 -1.30 8.00 2.12
C LYS A 121 -0.68 8.92 1.07
N ASN A 122 -0.36 8.38 -0.10
CA ASN A 122 0.23 9.13 -1.21
C ASN A 122 -0.73 10.20 -1.74
N PHE A 123 -2.01 9.86 -1.88
CA PHE A 123 -3.04 10.80 -2.32
C PHE A 123 -3.19 11.97 -1.35
N HIS A 124 -3.23 11.70 -0.04
CA HIS A 124 -3.31 12.76 0.97
C HIS A 124 -2.07 13.68 0.96
N GLN A 125 -0.87 13.12 0.78
CA GLN A 125 0.36 13.90 0.61
C GLN A 125 0.29 14.82 -0.63
N LEU A 126 -0.27 14.32 -1.74
CA LEU A 126 -0.46 15.13 -2.95
C LEU A 126 -1.49 16.24 -2.74
N LEU A 127 -2.60 15.98 -2.03
CA LEU A 127 -3.57 17.02 -1.67
C LEU A 127 -2.94 18.13 -0.81
N LYS A 128 -2.17 17.75 0.21
CA LYS A 128 -1.43 18.70 1.03
C LYS A 128 -0.47 19.54 0.19
N LEU A 129 0.31 18.90 -0.68
CA LEU A 129 1.24 19.59 -1.57
C LEU A 129 0.51 20.57 -2.50
N GLY A 130 -0.64 20.17 -3.05
CA GLY A 130 -1.45 21.01 -3.93
C GLY A 130 -1.98 22.24 -3.20
N LEU A 131 -2.50 22.07 -1.99
CA LEU A 131 -2.93 23.17 -1.14
C LEU A 131 -1.78 24.13 -0.77
N VAL A 132 -0.59 23.59 -0.45
CA VAL A 132 0.61 24.40 -0.20
C VAL A 132 0.99 25.20 -1.44
N ASN A 133 0.99 24.58 -2.62
CA ASN A 133 1.29 25.25 -3.88
C ASN A 133 0.29 26.37 -4.17
N TYR A 134 -1.01 26.09 -4.01
CA TYR A 134 -2.11 27.04 -4.19
C TYR A 134 -1.98 28.27 -3.27
N ALA A 135 -1.65 28.05 -2.00
CA ALA A 135 -1.51 29.11 -1.02
C ALA A 135 -0.23 29.94 -1.26
N ARG A 136 0.91 29.30 -1.54
CA ARG A 136 2.15 30.02 -1.86
C ARG A 136 2.03 30.88 -3.11
N ALA A 137 1.33 30.40 -4.13
CA ALA A 137 1.04 31.18 -5.34
C ALA A 137 0.24 32.47 -5.08
N ARG A 138 -0.43 32.57 -3.92
CA ARG A 138 -1.18 33.76 -3.47
C ARG A 138 -0.44 34.58 -2.41
N GLY A 139 0.84 34.30 -2.18
CA GLY A 139 1.69 35.05 -1.24
C GLY A 139 1.56 34.63 0.22
N TYR A 140 0.86 33.53 0.53
CA TYR A 140 0.79 33.01 1.89
C TYR A 140 2.08 32.28 2.29
N ILE A 141 2.55 32.53 3.51
CA ILE A 141 3.59 31.72 4.16
C ILE A 141 2.89 30.52 4.80
N VAL A 142 3.27 29.31 4.37
CA VAL A 142 2.63 28.07 4.80
C VAL A 142 3.63 27.21 5.54
N ASN A 143 3.28 26.80 6.76
CA ASN A 143 3.96 25.71 7.46
C ASN A 143 3.37 24.35 6.99
N PRO A 144 4.14 23.51 6.26
CA PRO A 144 3.67 22.21 5.75
C PRO A 144 3.26 21.20 6.83
N GLU A 145 3.67 21.45 8.07
CA GLU A 145 3.45 20.56 9.22
C GLU A 145 2.35 21.08 10.17
N SER A 146 1.70 22.20 9.82
CA SER A 146 0.64 22.75 10.66
C SER A 146 -0.63 21.88 10.66
N GLU A 147 -1.24 21.73 11.82
CA GLU A 147 -2.54 21.05 11.98
C GLU A 147 -3.65 21.71 11.14
N ALA A 148 -3.59 23.04 10.98
CA ALA A 148 -4.53 23.78 10.14
C ALA A 148 -4.44 23.36 8.67
N LEU A 149 -3.22 23.15 8.14
CA LEU A 149 -3.02 22.64 6.78
C LEU A 149 -3.52 21.20 6.67
N GLU A 150 -3.24 20.36 7.67
CA GLU A 150 -3.70 18.97 7.73
C GLU A 150 -5.23 18.91 7.63
N ALA A 151 -5.93 19.63 8.51
CA ALA A 151 -7.38 19.70 8.53
C ALA A 151 -7.95 20.27 7.22
N SER A 152 -7.30 21.29 6.64
CA SER A 152 -7.73 21.88 5.36
C SER A 152 -7.61 20.89 4.21
N ALA A 153 -6.50 20.15 4.12
CA ALA A 153 -6.31 19.13 3.09
C ALA A 153 -7.33 17.99 3.24
N SER A 154 -7.58 17.52 4.46
CA SER A 154 -8.61 16.52 4.75
C SER A 154 -10.01 16.98 4.33
N ASN A 155 -10.33 18.25 4.56
CA ASN A 155 -11.63 18.83 4.24
C ASN A 155 -11.87 19.03 2.73
N LEU A 156 -10.84 18.95 1.88
CA LEU A 156 -11.02 19.05 0.42
C LEU A 156 -11.93 17.95 -0.12
N LEU A 157 -11.89 16.75 0.49
CA LEU A 157 -12.77 15.64 0.15
C LEU A 157 -14.16 15.70 0.80
N ASN A 158 -14.48 16.74 1.59
CA ASN A 158 -15.84 16.87 2.12
C ASN A 158 -16.83 17.03 0.95
N GLY A 159 -17.86 16.17 0.96
CA GLY A 159 -18.88 16.10 -0.09
C GLY A 159 -18.51 15.20 -1.27
N ILE A 160 -17.29 14.64 -1.30
CA ILE A 160 -16.86 13.67 -2.31
C ILE A 160 -16.96 12.27 -1.68
N ALA A 161 -17.60 11.33 -2.38
CA ALA A 161 -17.68 9.96 -1.88
C ALA A 161 -16.30 9.29 -1.91
N ILE A 162 -16.02 8.44 -0.92
CA ILE A 162 -14.78 7.66 -0.86
C ILE A 162 -15.15 6.18 -0.88
N ALA A 163 -14.62 5.46 -1.87
CA ALA A 163 -14.71 4.00 -1.98
C ALA A 163 -13.36 3.34 -1.73
N THR A 164 -13.39 2.19 -1.06
CA THR A 164 -12.19 1.41 -0.75
C THR A 164 -12.39 -0.07 -1.03
N ILE A 165 -11.33 -0.75 -1.48
CA ILE A 165 -11.37 -2.18 -1.81
C ILE A 165 -11.57 -3.09 -0.59
N GLY A 166 -11.50 -2.56 0.64
CA GLY A 166 -11.69 -3.36 1.85
C GLY A 166 -11.29 -2.66 3.16
N PRO A 167 -11.44 -3.37 4.29
CA PRO A 167 -11.40 -2.79 5.64
C PRO A 167 -10.05 -2.20 6.04
N VAL A 168 -8.95 -2.78 5.59
CA VAL A 168 -7.60 -2.27 5.90
C VAL A 168 -7.38 -0.91 5.24
N THR A 169 -7.78 -0.78 3.98
CA THR A 169 -7.71 0.48 3.23
C THR A 169 -8.68 1.50 3.81
N ALA A 170 -9.91 1.10 4.14
CA ALA A 170 -10.91 1.95 4.78
C ALA A 170 -10.43 2.50 6.14
N LYS A 171 -9.84 1.65 6.98
CA LYS A 171 -9.21 2.05 8.25
C LYS A 171 -8.13 3.10 8.02
N THR A 172 -7.33 2.98 6.96
CA THR A 172 -6.29 3.97 6.61
C THR A 172 -6.90 5.28 6.13
N ALA A 173 -7.92 5.23 5.27
CA ALA A 173 -8.63 6.42 4.80
C ALA A 173 -9.30 7.20 5.94
N ARG A 174 -9.89 6.51 6.92
CA ARG A 174 -10.49 7.11 8.12
C ARG A 174 -9.48 7.83 9.04
N GLN A 175 -8.17 7.64 8.85
CA GLN A 175 -7.15 8.44 9.55
C GLN A 175 -7.07 9.88 9.02
N TYR A 176 -7.43 10.09 7.75
CA TYR A 176 -7.31 11.39 7.08
C TYR A 176 -8.68 12.03 6.80
N TYR A 177 -9.69 11.22 6.50
CA TYR A 177 -10.99 11.69 6.02
C TYR A 177 -12.11 11.29 6.98
N LYS A 178 -13.11 12.17 7.13
CA LYS A 178 -14.20 12.00 8.10
C LYS A 178 -15.09 10.79 7.81
N ALA A 179 -15.24 10.42 6.54
CA ALA A 179 -16.12 9.34 6.13
C ALA A 179 -15.50 8.54 4.98
N VAL A 180 -15.79 7.25 4.98
CA VAL A 180 -15.60 6.33 3.87
C VAL A 180 -16.96 5.70 3.64
N GLN A 181 -17.63 6.13 2.57
CA GLN A 181 -19.02 5.78 2.30
C GLN A 181 -19.16 4.37 1.73
N ILE A 182 -18.14 3.90 1.02
CA ILE A 182 -18.19 2.64 0.28
C ILE A 182 -16.98 1.79 0.68
N GLU A 183 -17.24 0.60 1.19
CA GLU A 183 -16.24 -0.40 1.54
C GLU A 183 -16.66 -1.71 0.87
N ALA A 184 -15.78 -2.27 0.03
CA ALA A 184 -16.10 -3.50 -0.70
C ALA A 184 -16.02 -4.73 0.20
N ASP A 185 -17.08 -5.53 0.25
CA ASP A 185 -17.12 -6.81 0.96
C ASP A 185 -16.20 -7.86 0.30
N THR A 186 -16.12 -7.83 -1.03
CA THR A 186 -15.21 -8.66 -1.80
C THR A 186 -13.98 -7.84 -2.17
N HIS A 187 -12.80 -8.24 -1.69
CA HIS A 187 -11.56 -7.46 -1.81
C HIS A 187 -10.88 -7.60 -3.18
N THR A 188 -11.66 -7.42 -4.24
CA THR A 188 -11.24 -7.45 -5.65
C THR A 188 -11.69 -6.16 -6.35
N MET A 189 -11.16 -5.91 -7.56
CA MET A 189 -11.62 -4.77 -8.37
C MET A 189 -13.11 -4.89 -8.72
N ASP A 190 -13.58 -6.08 -9.07
CA ASP A 190 -15.00 -6.32 -9.36
C ASP A 190 -15.88 -6.09 -8.12
N GLY A 191 -15.40 -6.52 -6.95
CA GLY A 191 -16.08 -6.26 -5.68
C GLY A 191 -16.20 -4.78 -5.37
N LEU A 192 -15.14 -4.01 -5.63
CA LEU A 192 -15.15 -2.55 -5.49
C LEU A 192 -16.14 -1.89 -6.47
N LEU A 193 -16.13 -2.29 -7.74
CA LEU A 193 -17.07 -1.77 -8.74
C LEU A 193 -18.51 -2.03 -8.33
N LYS A 194 -18.83 -3.27 -7.92
CA LYS A 194 -20.16 -3.64 -7.44
C LYS A 194 -20.61 -2.80 -6.24
N ALA A 195 -19.71 -2.57 -5.28
CA ALA A 195 -20.01 -1.74 -4.11
C ALA A 195 -20.32 -0.28 -4.50
N ILE A 196 -19.61 0.25 -5.51
CA ILE A 196 -19.87 1.58 -6.06
C ILE A 196 -21.23 1.63 -6.76
N GLU A 197 -21.54 0.64 -7.60
CA GLU A 197 -22.82 0.55 -8.30
C GLU A 197 -24.00 0.49 -7.33
N CYS A 198 -23.90 -0.31 -6.26
CA CYS A 198 -24.93 -0.40 -5.22
C CYS A 198 -25.16 0.95 -4.53
N TYR A 199 -24.10 1.70 -4.24
CA TYR A 199 -24.19 3.00 -3.57
C TYR A 199 -24.94 4.05 -4.42
N TYR A 200 -24.64 4.13 -5.72
CA TYR A 200 -25.29 5.10 -6.61
C TYR A 200 -26.66 4.67 -7.14
N SER A 201 -27.02 3.39 -6.96
CA SER A 201 -28.35 2.88 -7.31
C SER A 201 -29.37 2.98 -6.18
N SER A 202 -28.95 3.42 -4.99
CA SER A 202 -29.77 3.55 -3.77
C SER A 202 -30.27 4.99 -3.59
#